data_AF-A0A1X7PHK1-F1
#
_entry.id   AF-A0A1X7PHK1-F1
#
_cell.length_a   1.000
_cell.length_b   1.000
_cell.length_c   1.000
_cell.angle_alpha   90.00
_cell.angle_beta   90.00
_cell.angle_gamma   90.00
#
_symmetry.space_group_name_H-M   'P 1'
#
loop_
_entity.id
_entity.type
_entity.pdbx_description
1 polymer ?
#
loop_
_entity_poly.entity_id
_entity_poly.type
_entity_poly.pdbx_seq_one_letter_code
_entity_poly.pdbx_strand_id
1 'polypeptide(L)' 'MKFLSTFFRGRRTGNLITSLERARLGRTMPGQTAALAANRLGGLLM' A
#
# COMPACT_ATOMS: atom_id res chain seq x y z
N MET A 1 25.41 5.15 -5.32
CA MET A 1 24.60 4.78 -4.13
C MET A 1 23.13 5.24 -4.28
N LYS A 2 22.44 4.87 -5.37
CA LYS A 2 21.04 5.27 -5.62
C LYS A 2 20.05 4.16 -5.21
N PHE A 3 20.50 2.90 -5.26
CA PHE A 3 19.72 1.74 -4.83
C PHE A 3 19.35 1.76 -3.35
N LEU A 4 20.28 2.20 -2.48
CA LEU A 4 19.99 2.35 -1.05
C LEU A 4 19.04 3.51 -0.75
N SER A 5 18.99 4.54 -1.61
CA SER A 5 18.13 5.71 -1.38
C SER A 5 16.63 5.38 -1.44
N THR A 6 16.24 4.29 -2.11
CA THR A 6 14.86 3.79 -2.13
C THR A 6 14.45 3.20 -0.78
N PHE A 7 15.36 2.49 -0.11
CA PHE A 7 15.12 1.90 1.21
C PHE A 7 15.04 2.96 2.31
N PHE A 8 15.81 4.04 2.19
CA PHE A 8 15.78 5.19 3.11
C PHE A 8 14.83 6.31 2.68
N ARG A 9 14.01 6.09 1.64
CA ARG A 9 12.99 7.05 1.22
C ARG A 9 11.92 7.07 2.30
N GLY A 10 12.06 7.99 3.25
CA GLY A 10 11.31 8.05 4.50
C GLY A 10 9.86 7.62 4.37
N ARG A 11 9.45 6.68 5.22
CA ARG A 11 8.03 6.30 5.39
C ARG A 11 7.26 7.59 5.63
N ARG A 12 6.44 8.02 4.67
CA ARG A 12 5.54 9.15 4.90
C ARG A 12 4.66 8.77 6.09
N THR A 13 4.72 9.55 7.15
CA THR A 13 3.81 9.45 8.30
C THR A 13 2.39 9.68 7.79
N GLY A 14 1.69 8.60 7.47
CA GLY A 14 0.32 8.65 7.03
C GLY A 14 -0.59 9.00 8.21
N ASN A 15 -1.71 9.67 7.93
CA ASN A 15 -2.75 9.91 8.92
C ASN A 15 -3.22 8.57 9.53
N LEU A 16 -3.25 8.48 10.87
CA LEU A 16 -3.65 7.29 11.62
C LEU A 16 -5.09 6.86 11.27
N ILE A 17 -6.00 7.82 11.11
CA ILE A 17 -7.40 7.55 10.77
C ILE A 17 -7.49 6.85 9.41
N THR A 18 -6.74 7.33 8.42
CA THR A 18 -6.70 6.71 7.10
C THR A 18 -6.11 5.29 7.14
N SER A 19 -5.17 5.03 8.04
CA SER A 19 -4.60 3.69 8.21
C SER A 19 -5.61 2.72 8.84
N LEU A 20 -6.39 3.19 9.81
CA LEU A 20 -7.44 2.39 10.47
C LEU A 20 -8.58 2.06 9.50
N GLU A 21 -8.99 3.02 8.68
CA GLU A 21 -10.03 2.81 7.67
C GLU A 21 -9.60 1.81 6.59
N ARG A 22 -8.33 1.87 6.13
CA ARG A 22 -7.80 0.84 5.23
C ARG A 22 -7.79 -0.55 5.86
N ALA A 23 -7.52 -0.66 7.17
CA ALA A 23 -7.56 -1.94 7.85
C ALA A 23 -8.99 -2.50 7.94
N ARG A 24 -10.00 -1.63 8.11
CA ARG A 24 -11.42 -2.02 8.05
C ARG A 24 -11.81 -2.48 6.65
N LEU A 25 -11.47 -1.71 5.62
CA LEU A 25 -11.74 -2.05 4.22
C LEU A 25 -11.06 -3.37 3.81
N GLY A 26 -9.85 -3.65 4.32
CA GLY A 26 -9.19 -4.93 4.10
C GLY A 26 -9.98 -6.13 4.65
N ARG A 27 -10.79 -5.93 5.69
CA ARG A 27 -11.64 -6.97 6.29
C ARG A 27 -13.01 -7.08 5.61
N THR A 28 -13.59 -5.96 5.18
CA THR A 28 -14.93 -5.95 4.57
C THR A 28 -14.90 -6.12 3.05
N MET A 29 -13.79 -5.74 2.39
CA MET A 29 -13.61 -5.77 0.93
C MET A 29 -12.21 -6.31 0.55
N PRO A 30 -11.90 -7.58 0.90
CA PRO A 30 -10.56 -8.13 0.67
C PRO A 30 -10.20 -8.22 -0.81
N GLY A 31 -11.14 -8.59 -1.69
CA GLY A 31 -10.88 -8.71 -3.13
C GLY A 31 -10.53 -7.38 -3.81
N GLN A 32 -11.28 -6.31 -3.51
CA GLN A 32 -11.00 -4.98 -4.05
C GLN A 32 -9.71 -4.39 -3.48
N THR A 33 -9.47 -4.59 -2.17
CA THR A 33 -8.23 -4.17 -1.52
C THR A 33 -7.02 -4.91 -2.11
N ALA A 34 -7.15 -6.22 -2.36
CA ALA A 34 -6.13 -7.03 -3.01
C ALA A 34 -5.87 -6.58 -4.45
N ALA A 35 -6.92 -6.30 -5.25
CA ALA A 35 -6.78 -5.76 -6.60
C ALA A 35 -6.03 -4.41 -6.60
N LEU A 36 -6.37 -3.51 -5.68
CA LEU A 36 -5.68 -2.23 -5.53
C LEU A 36 -4.21 -2.41 -5.12
N ALA A 37 -3.92 -3.35 -4.22
CA ALA A 37 -2.55 -3.68 -3.81
C ALA A 37 -1.76 -4.29 -4.96
N ALA A 38 -2.36 -5.22 -5.71
CA ALA A 38 -1.78 -5.83 -6.90
C ALA A 38 -1.44 -4.77 -7.95
N ASN A 39 -2.35 -3.81 -8.20
CA ASN A 39 -2.09 -2.70 -9.12
C ASN A 39 -0.87 -1.87 -8.70
N ARG A 40 -0.77 -1.53 -7.40
CA ARG A 40 0.36 -0.75 -6.85
C ARG A 40 1.70 -1.49 -6.92
N LEU A 41 1.65 -2.82 -6.81
CA LEU A 41 2.80 -3.71 -6.92
C LEU A 41 3.10 -4.11 -8.36
N GLY A 42 2.29 -3.69 -9.34
CA GLY A 42 2.46 -4.00 -10.76
C GLY A 42 1.93 -5.37 -11.19
N GLY A 43 1.23 -6.11 -10.32
CA GLY A 43 0.74 -7.46 -10.58
C GLY A 43 -0.53 -7.57 -11.42
N LEU A 44 -1.23 -6.46 -11.73
CA LEU A 44 -2.39 -6.48 -12.63
C LEU A 44 -2.04 -6.35 -14.12
N LEU A 45 -0.79 -6.06 -14.47
CA LEU A 45 -0.31 -5.88 -15.85
C LEU A 45 0.56 -7.06 -16.34
N MET A 46 0.50 -8.19 -15.65
CA MET A 46 1.24 -9.42 -15.96
C MET A 46 0.30 -10.59 -16.23
#